data_AF-J2MFR5-F1
#
_entry.id   AF-J2MFR5-F1
#
_cell.length_a   1.000
_cell.length_b   1.000
_cell.length_c   1.000
_cell.angle_alpha   90.00
_cell.angle_beta   90.00
_cell.angle_gamma   90.00
#
_symmetry.space_group_name_H-M   'P 1'
#
loop_
_entity.id
_entity.type
_entity.pdbx_description
1 polymer ?
#
loop_
_entity_poly.entity_id
_entity_poly.type
_entity_poly.pdbx_seq_one_letter_code
_entity_poly.pdbx_strand_id
1 'polypeptide(L)'
;MNIRQKFFSQKHYENFLREHDELIEFFKTNKFKSDSALEEASQRAKYFQTLSLDKLLATYTAGENIETLIPLLEELVKKYEIRQKALAEYQGIPNISPLAIDDGPNQYEEAVQVISLCILLHRTDLLPRFVKLIDDAGYASDDTLYEALLNKVMPNRHDVDEWYHDVYTLLVQAIYSDDKEEQPKLLKKYCQQWYPAFKQAPWHDTHLQGEEGIYVGYWAFEAGAVAFLYGIDDSQIDHMVYPKALVEYARNYKGDIGSQINRIVAGEPCSKTGYWFTPAQANSRRHFQQGEIMPSFSDSKWGDTLWYWSGDV
;
A
#
# COMPACT_ATOMS: atom_id res chain seq x y z
N MET A 1 -2.90 -20.43 -13.49
CA MET A 1 -2.68 -19.11 -12.86
C MET A 1 -2.23 -18.12 -13.92
N ASN A 2 -2.68 -16.87 -13.86
CA ASN A 2 -2.18 -15.80 -14.73
C ASN A 2 -1.10 -15.04 -13.95
N ILE A 3 0.13 -15.57 -13.98
CA ILE A 3 1.27 -15.06 -13.21
C ILE A 3 1.50 -13.59 -13.58
N ARG A 4 1.61 -12.71 -12.58
CA ARG A 4 1.70 -11.26 -12.80
C ARG A 4 3.13 -10.79 -13.12
N GLN A 5 4.17 -11.53 -12.70
CA GLN A 5 5.56 -11.27 -13.07
C GLN A 5 6.27 -12.54 -13.55
N LYS A 6 6.94 -12.44 -14.70
CA LYS A 6 7.57 -13.57 -15.41
C LYS A 6 8.61 -14.37 -14.62
N PHE A 7 9.14 -13.81 -13.52
CA PHE A 7 10.16 -14.45 -12.70
C PHE A 7 9.58 -15.35 -11.59
N PHE A 8 8.26 -15.40 -11.42
CA PHE A 8 7.60 -16.12 -10.33
C PHE A 8 6.79 -17.31 -10.88
N SER A 9 7.41 -18.48 -10.98
CA SER A 9 6.75 -19.66 -11.54
C SER A 9 5.70 -20.26 -10.58
N GLN A 10 4.79 -21.07 -11.12
CA GLN A 10 3.85 -21.85 -10.29
C GLN A 10 4.57 -22.70 -9.25
N LYS A 11 5.68 -23.35 -9.66
CA LYS A 11 6.48 -24.20 -8.77
C LYS A 11 7.14 -23.40 -7.67
N HIS A 12 7.66 -22.21 -7.98
CA HIS A 12 8.20 -21.29 -6.99
C HIS A 12 7.15 -20.92 -5.94
N TYR A 13 5.92 -20.61 -6.37
CA TYR A 13 4.82 -20.30 -5.46
C TYR A 13 4.45 -21.48 -4.54
N GLU A 14 4.39 -22.70 -5.10
CA GLU A 14 4.11 -23.91 -4.33
C GLU A 14 5.21 -24.22 -3.30
N ASN A 15 6.48 -24.04 -3.69
CA ASN A 15 7.62 -24.15 -2.77
C ASN A 15 7.53 -23.11 -1.64
N PHE A 16 7.30 -21.84 -1.99
CA PHE A 16 7.14 -20.76 -1.02
C PHE A 16 6.03 -21.06 0.00
N LEU A 17 4.84 -21.51 -0.45
CA LEU A 17 3.73 -21.83 0.45
C LEU A 17 4.05 -23.00 1.38
N ARG A 18 4.72 -24.05 0.86
CA ARG A 18 5.16 -25.19 1.66
C ARG A 18 6.13 -24.74 2.76
N GLU A 19 7.17 -23.99 2.38
CA GLU A 19 8.17 -23.49 3.34
C GLU A 19 7.57 -22.53 4.36
N HIS A 20 6.68 -21.63 3.92
CA HIS A 20 5.93 -20.76 4.81
C HIS A 20 5.20 -21.57 5.90
N ASP A 21 4.43 -22.60 5.52
CA ASP A 21 3.64 -23.38 6.46
C ASP A 21 4.53 -24.25 7.37
N GLU A 22 5.62 -24.80 6.85
CA GLU A 22 6.64 -25.50 7.64
C GLU A 22 7.28 -24.59 8.71
N LEU A 23 7.60 -23.33 8.35
CA LEU A 23 8.15 -22.34 9.27
C LEU A 23 7.15 -21.95 10.37
N ILE A 24 5.88 -21.75 10.00
CA ILE A 24 4.81 -21.49 10.97
C ILE A 24 4.70 -22.66 11.96
N GLU A 25 4.71 -23.90 11.50
CA GLU A 25 4.63 -25.08 12.37
C GLU A 25 5.86 -25.22 13.26
N PHE A 26 7.06 -25.07 12.69
CA PHE A 26 8.32 -25.18 13.41
C PHE A 26 8.38 -24.21 14.60
N PHE A 27 7.99 -22.96 14.39
CA PHE A 27 8.08 -21.93 15.43
C PHE A 27 6.92 -21.91 16.43
N LYS A 28 5.95 -22.84 16.34
CA LYS A 28 4.97 -23.07 17.43
C LYS A 28 5.64 -23.59 18.70
N THR A 29 6.72 -24.36 18.56
CA THR A 29 7.42 -25.00 19.69
C THR A 29 8.88 -24.57 19.84
N ASN A 30 9.47 -23.97 18.81
CA ASN A 30 10.86 -23.51 18.82
C ASN A 30 10.96 -22.01 19.09
N LYS A 31 12.05 -21.56 19.73
CA LYS A 31 12.38 -20.15 19.98
C LYS A 31 13.58 -19.70 19.17
N PHE A 32 13.66 -18.41 18.92
CA PHE A 32 14.82 -17.77 18.32
C PHE A 32 15.95 -17.76 19.36
N LYS A 33 17.19 -17.88 18.87
CA LYS A 33 18.36 -17.74 19.72
C LYS A 33 18.64 -16.25 19.93
N SER A 34 18.52 -15.78 21.17
CA SER A 34 18.71 -14.38 21.54
C SER A 34 19.28 -14.29 22.96
N ASP A 35 19.81 -13.13 23.33
CA ASP A 35 20.45 -12.89 24.63
C ASP A 35 19.43 -12.63 25.74
N SER A 36 18.20 -12.24 25.37
CA SER A 36 17.09 -12.04 26.31
C SER A 36 15.72 -12.42 25.73
N ALA A 37 14.73 -12.62 26.62
CA ALA A 37 13.35 -12.89 26.20
C ALA A 37 12.70 -11.71 25.44
N LEU A 38 13.10 -10.46 25.76
CA LEU A 38 12.59 -9.27 25.07
C LEU A 38 13.19 -9.14 23.66
N GLU A 39 14.48 -9.39 23.53
CA GLU A 39 15.15 -9.43 22.23
C GLU A 39 14.55 -10.52 21.33
N GLU A 40 14.35 -11.72 21.89
CA GLU A 40 13.73 -12.86 21.21
C GLU A 40 12.32 -12.50 20.70
N ALA A 41 11.50 -11.87 21.54
CA ALA A 41 10.16 -11.44 21.18
C ALA A 41 10.19 -10.39 20.05
N SER A 42 11.10 -9.40 20.13
CA SER A 42 11.26 -8.37 19.09
C SER A 42 11.73 -8.97 17.76
N GLN A 43 12.74 -9.84 17.77
CA GLN A 43 13.25 -10.52 16.58
C GLN A 43 12.18 -11.42 15.95
N ARG A 44 11.46 -12.19 16.77
CA ARG A 44 10.34 -13.02 16.33
C ARG A 44 9.24 -12.18 15.68
N ALA A 45 8.85 -11.08 16.32
CA ALA A 45 7.78 -10.23 15.81
C ALA A 45 8.14 -9.60 14.45
N LYS A 46 9.40 -9.15 14.31
CA LYS A 46 9.94 -8.69 13.01
C LYS A 46 9.89 -9.80 11.96
N TYR A 47 10.39 -11.00 12.29
CA TYR A 47 10.41 -12.12 11.35
C TYR A 47 9.02 -12.49 10.83
N PHE A 48 8.02 -12.62 11.71
CA PHE A 48 6.68 -12.98 11.29
C PHE A 48 5.92 -11.85 10.59
N GLN A 49 6.29 -10.58 10.84
CA GLN A 49 5.77 -9.48 10.05
C GLN A 49 6.33 -9.55 8.61
N THR A 50 7.64 -9.74 8.43
CA THR A 50 8.24 -9.92 7.10
C THR A 50 7.64 -11.12 6.37
N LEU A 51 7.53 -12.28 7.04
CA LEU A 51 6.93 -13.48 6.45
C LEU A 51 5.46 -13.25 6.01
N SER A 52 4.71 -12.44 6.76
CA SER A 52 3.33 -12.07 6.40
C SER A 52 3.27 -11.13 5.20
N LEU A 53 4.22 -10.20 5.08
CA LEU A 53 4.33 -9.32 3.91
C LEU A 53 4.70 -10.16 2.68
N ASP A 54 5.72 -11.00 2.79
CA ASP A 54 6.18 -11.89 1.72
C ASP A 54 5.06 -12.78 1.21
N LYS A 55 4.22 -13.33 2.11
CA LYS A 55 3.06 -14.13 1.72
C LYS A 55 2.04 -13.34 0.92
N LEU A 56 1.72 -12.11 1.34
CA LEU A 56 0.82 -11.23 0.60
C LEU A 56 1.38 -10.93 -0.79
N LEU A 57 2.66 -10.55 -0.88
CA LEU A 57 3.34 -10.25 -2.13
C LEU A 57 3.38 -11.46 -3.05
N ALA A 58 3.76 -12.64 -2.54
CA ALA A 58 3.79 -13.90 -3.28
C ALA A 58 2.41 -14.26 -3.85
N THR A 59 1.35 -14.19 -3.04
CA THR A 59 -0.04 -14.44 -3.46
C THR A 59 -0.45 -13.48 -4.59
N TYR A 60 -0.12 -12.19 -4.49
CA TYR A 60 -0.37 -11.25 -5.59
C TYR A 60 0.47 -11.60 -6.82
N THR A 61 1.76 -11.86 -6.68
CA THR A 61 2.66 -12.15 -7.81
C THR A 61 2.26 -13.43 -8.56
N ALA A 62 1.79 -14.44 -7.83
CA ALA A 62 1.31 -15.72 -8.38
C ALA A 62 0.11 -15.59 -9.32
N GLY A 63 -0.64 -14.48 -9.22
CA GLY A 63 -1.86 -14.31 -10.02
C GLY A 63 -3.13 -14.76 -9.31
N GLU A 64 -3.13 -14.90 -7.98
CA GLU A 64 -4.35 -15.20 -7.22
C GLU A 64 -5.40 -14.07 -7.36
N ASN A 65 -6.65 -14.41 -7.07
CA ASN A 65 -7.75 -13.44 -7.04
C ASN A 65 -7.44 -12.33 -6.02
N ILE A 66 -7.74 -11.07 -6.38
CA ILE A 66 -7.37 -9.90 -5.57
C ILE A 66 -8.03 -9.94 -4.18
N GLU A 67 -9.24 -10.48 -4.10
CA GLU A 67 -10.01 -10.63 -2.86
C GLU A 67 -9.28 -11.53 -1.84
N THR A 68 -8.40 -12.43 -2.28
CA THR A 68 -7.61 -13.28 -1.38
C THR A 68 -6.58 -12.48 -0.59
N LEU A 69 -6.20 -11.29 -1.06
CA LEU A 69 -5.26 -10.39 -0.37
C LEU A 69 -5.88 -9.71 0.84
N ILE A 70 -7.20 -9.58 0.90
CA ILE A 70 -7.92 -8.86 1.97
C ILE A 70 -7.63 -9.47 3.36
N PRO A 71 -7.82 -10.78 3.61
CA PRO A 71 -7.47 -11.38 4.90
C PRO A 71 -5.96 -11.38 5.18
N LEU A 72 -5.11 -11.42 4.13
CA LEU A 72 -3.66 -11.36 4.29
C LEU A 72 -3.20 -9.97 4.75
N LEU A 73 -3.81 -8.91 4.19
CA LEU A 73 -3.53 -7.53 4.59
C LEU A 73 -3.95 -7.27 6.05
N GLU A 74 -5.08 -7.84 6.48
CA GLU A 74 -5.55 -7.72 7.86
C GLU A 74 -4.59 -8.37 8.86
N GLU A 75 -4.11 -9.59 8.55
CA GLU A 75 -3.10 -10.24 9.38
C GLU A 75 -1.76 -9.48 9.33
N LEU A 76 -1.38 -8.92 8.18
CA LEU A 76 -0.16 -8.11 8.06
C LEU A 76 -0.19 -6.88 8.97
N VAL A 77 -1.27 -6.10 8.96
CA VAL A 77 -1.42 -4.93 9.85
C VAL A 77 -1.33 -5.34 11.32
N LYS A 78 -1.96 -6.47 11.68
CA LYS A 78 -1.82 -7.03 13.04
C LYS A 78 -0.38 -7.44 13.36
N LYS A 79 0.38 -7.99 12.41
CA LYS A 79 1.80 -8.29 12.62
C LYS A 79 2.63 -7.03 12.86
N TYR A 80 2.32 -5.91 12.20
CA TYR A 80 2.96 -4.64 12.49
C TYR A 80 2.65 -4.12 13.89
N GLU A 81 1.41 -4.22 14.37
CA GLU A 81 1.05 -3.86 15.75
C GLU A 81 1.83 -4.71 16.77
N ILE A 82 1.98 -6.02 16.51
CA ILE A 82 2.77 -6.92 17.35
C ILE A 82 4.26 -6.54 17.30
N ARG A 83 4.80 -6.25 16.12
CA ARG A 83 6.20 -5.81 15.91
C ARG A 83 6.48 -4.53 16.67
N GLN A 84 5.64 -3.52 16.52
CA GLN A 84 5.79 -2.22 17.18
C GLN A 84 5.83 -2.40 18.70
N LYS A 85 4.87 -3.16 19.27
CA LYS A 85 4.82 -3.42 20.71
C LYS A 85 6.06 -4.15 21.21
N ALA A 86 6.47 -5.23 20.54
CA ALA A 86 7.63 -6.01 20.96
C ALA A 86 8.94 -5.19 20.85
N LEU A 87 9.06 -4.37 19.81
CA LEU A 87 10.19 -3.47 19.63
C LEU A 87 10.23 -2.37 20.70
N ALA A 88 9.08 -1.80 21.04
CA ALA A 88 8.95 -0.79 22.09
C ALA A 88 9.36 -1.32 23.47
N GLU A 89 8.93 -2.53 23.81
CA GLU A 89 9.32 -3.21 25.05
C GLU A 89 10.81 -3.52 25.09
N TYR A 90 11.39 -3.97 23.97
CA TYR A 90 12.81 -4.30 23.89
C TYR A 90 13.72 -3.06 23.97
N GLN A 91 13.36 -1.97 23.27
CA GLN A 91 14.15 -0.74 23.21
C GLN A 91 13.85 0.22 24.37
N GLY A 92 12.76 0.01 25.11
CA GLY A 92 12.29 0.94 26.14
C GLY A 92 11.75 2.26 25.58
N ILE A 93 11.26 2.25 24.34
CA ILE A 93 10.74 3.44 23.62
C ILE A 93 9.27 3.15 23.23
N PRO A 94 8.27 3.67 23.97
CA PRO A 94 6.87 3.28 23.80
C PRO A 94 6.29 3.43 22.39
N ASN A 95 6.62 4.53 21.72
CA ASN A 95 6.08 4.87 20.39
C ASN A 95 7.13 4.72 19.29
N ILE A 96 8.11 3.83 19.44
CA ILE A 96 9.07 3.57 18.35
C ILE A 96 8.31 3.04 17.13
N SER A 97 8.58 3.58 15.95
CA SER A 97 7.99 3.08 14.71
C SER A 97 8.50 1.66 14.41
N PRO A 98 7.66 0.76 13.89
CA PRO A 98 8.14 -0.53 13.40
C PRO A 98 9.05 -0.39 12.17
N LEU A 99 9.00 0.74 11.45
CA LEU A 99 9.79 1.06 10.25
C LEU A 99 10.45 2.44 10.39
N ALA A 100 11.77 2.51 10.22
CA ALA A 100 12.50 3.78 10.17
C ALA A 100 12.43 4.33 8.74
N ILE A 101 11.38 5.10 8.45
CA ILE A 101 11.07 5.54 7.08
C ILE A 101 11.97 6.69 6.60
N ASP A 102 12.67 7.36 7.49
CA ASP A 102 13.67 8.42 7.20
C ASP A 102 15.06 7.86 6.87
N ASP A 103 15.41 6.68 7.40
CA ASP A 103 16.77 6.12 7.31
C ASP A 103 17.11 5.62 5.89
N GLY A 104 16.34 4.65 5.39
CA GLY A 104 16.63 3.97 4.13
C GLY A 104 15.40 3.82 3.23
N PRO A 105 15.57 3.90 1.91
CA PRO A 105 14.43 3.89 0.98
C PRO A 105 13.65 2.57 1.05
N ASN A 106 14.27 1.45 1.46
CA ASN A 106 13.59 0.15 1.55
C ASN A 106 12.55 0.10 2.67
N GLN A 107 12.76 0.76 3.81
CA GLN A 107 11.76 0.79 4.88
C GLN A 107 10.63 1.77 4.55
N TYR A 108 10.96 2.88 3.89
CA TYR A 108 9.97 3.79 3.35
C TYR A 108 9.11 3.10 2.29
N GLU A 109 9.72 2.34 1.37
CA GLU A 109 9.03 1.55 0.35
C GLU A 109 8.04 0.56 0.96
N GLU A 110 8.47 -0.22 1.94
CA GLU A 110 7.60 -1.13 2.69
C GLU A 110 6.40 -0.38 3.32
N ALA A 111 6.62 0.81 3.90
CA ALA A 111 5.55 1.61 4.48
C ALA A 111 4.53 2.10 3.43
N VAL A 112 4.99 2.70 2.32
CA VAL A 112 4.10 3.20 1.27
C VAL A 112 3.43 2.06 0.51
N GLN A 113 4.03 0.88 0.41
CA GLN A 113 3.38 -0.31 -0.12
C GLN A 113 2.19 -0.73 0.74
N VAL A 114 2.35 -0.83 2.06
CA VAL A 114 1.25 -1.22 2.96
C VAL A 114 0.11 -0.20 2.93
N ILE A 115 0.43 1.09 2.93
CA ILE A 115 -0.55 2.17 2.76
C ILE A 115 -1.29 2.02 1.43
N SER A 116 -0.56 1.81 0.35
CA SER A 116 -1.11 1.65 -1.00
C SER A 116 -1.99 0.41 -1.13
N LEU A 117 -1.61 -0.70 -0.49
CA LEU A 117 -2.43 -1.91 -0.43
C LEU A 117 -3.74 -1.65 0.32
N CYS A 118 -3.71 -0.95 1.45
CA CYS A 118 -4.94 -0.58 2.17
C CYS A 118 -5.88 0.28 1.30
N ILE A 119 -5.32 1.22 0.54
CA ILE A 119 -6.07 2.12 -0.35
C ILE A 119 -6.66 1.35 -1.54
N LEU A 120 -5.83 0.59 -2.27
CA LEU A 120 -6.25 -0.09 -3.49
C LEU A 120 -7.17 -1.29 -3.22
N LEU A 121 -7.09 -1.90 -2.03
CA LEU A 121 -8.01 -2.95 -1.59
C LEU A 121 -9.26 -2.40 -0.87
N HIS A 122 -9.44 -1.07 -0.81
CA HIS A 122 -10.55 -0.41 -0.11
C HIS A 122 -10.68 -0.82 1.37
N ARG A 123 -9.55 -1.13 2.03
CA ARG A 123 -9.46 -1.42 3.47
C ARG A 123 -9.03 -0.18 4.24
N THR A 124 -9.78 0.91 4.08
CA THR A 124 -9.56 2.16 4.82
C THR A 124 -9.83 2.02 6.31
N ASP A 125 -10.46 0.94 6.76
CA ASP A 125 -10.57 0.56 8.16
C ASP A 125 -9.23 0.09 8.76
N LEU A 126 -8.35 -0.50 7.95
CA LEU A 126 -7.02 -0.95 8.37
C LEU A 126 -5.98 0.17 8.34
N LEU A 127 -6.14 1.13 7.43
CA LEU A 127 -5.16 2.19 7.19
C LEU A 127 -4.83 3.00 8.48
N PRO A 128 -5.80 3.50 9.28
CA PRO A 128 -5.50 4.22 10.52
C PRO A 128 -4.71 3.40 11.54
N ARG A 129 -4.93 2.08 11.59
CA ARG A 129 -4.21 1.20 12.52
C ARG A 129 -2.72 1.13 12.18
N PHE A 130 -2.39 0.96 10.90
CA PHE A 130 -1.00 0.91 10.45
C PHE A 130 -0.32 2.27 10.57
N VAL A 131 -0.96 3.31 10.05
CA VAL A 131 -0.43 4.67 10.05
C VAL A 131 -0.16 5.17 11.46
N LYS A 132 -1.03 4.88 12.43
CA LYS A 132 -0.83 5.28 13.83
C LYS A 132 0.53 4.84 14.38
N LEU A 133 1.04 3.68 13.97
CA LEU A 133 2.34 3.16 14.41
C LEU A 133 3.52 4.03 13.92
N ILE A 134 3.31 4.75 12.83
CA ILE A 134 4.29 5.64 12.18
C ILE A 134 4.09 7.08 12.69
N ASP A 135 2.85 7.58 12.68
CA ASP A 135 2.51 8.93 13.16
C ASP A 135 2.88 9.13 14.64
N ASP A 136 2.61 8.16 15.51
CA ASP A 136 2.95 8.25 16.95
C ASP A 136 4.46 8.31 17.20
N ALA A 137 5.29 7.89 16.24
CA ALA A 137 6.74 7.97 16.28
C ALA A 137 7.29 9.33 15.80
N GLY A 138 6.41 10.23 15.34
CA GLY A 138 6.76 11.59 14.95
C GLY A 138 6.88 11.85 13.44
N TYR A 139 6.53 10.88 12.59
CA TYR A 139 6.68 10.99 11.13
C TYR A 139 5.54 11.74 10.43
N ALA A 140 4.47 12.10 11.14
CA ALA A 140 3.37 12.85 10.56
C ALA A 140 3.85 14.25 10.12
N SER A 141 3.51 14.67 8.90
CA SER A 141 3.90 15.96 8.29
C SER A 141 5.36 16.09 7.84
N ASP A 142 6.15 15.01 7.80
CA ASP A 142 7.57 15.11 7.43
C ASP A 142 7.87 14.75 5.97
N ASP A 143 6.97 14.04 5.28
CA ASP A 143 7.21 13.57 3.91
C ASP A 143 6.00 13.79 2.97
N THR A 144 6.26 14.43 1.83
CA THR A 144 5.26 14.79 0.82
C THR A 144 4.50 13.59 0.26
N LEU A 145 5.17 12.49 -0.11
CA LEU A 145 4.48 11.34 -0.70
C LEU A 145 3.66 10.60 0.36
N TYR A 146 4.18 10.48 1.58
CA TYR A 146 3.47 9.89 2.71
C TYR A 146 2.16 10.65 2.97
N GLU A 147 2.22 11.97 3.11
CA GLU A 147 1.04 12.81 3.32
C GLU A 147 0.11 12.82 2.10
N ALA A 148 0.64 12.86 0.88
CA ALA A 148 -0.16 12.86 -0.34
C ALA A 148 -0.98 11.57 -0.53
N LEU A 149 -0.48 10.40 -0.12
CA LEU A 149 -1.24 9.16 -0.11
C LEU A 149 -2.39 9.19 0.91
N LEU A 150 -2.16 9.83 2.07
CA LEU A 150 -3.08 9.79 3.20
C LEU A 150 -4.15 10.90 3.15
N ASN A 151 -3.82 12.08 2.62
CA ASN A 151 -4.69 13.26 2.59
C ASN A 151 -6.04 13.00 1.88
N LYS A 152 -6.04 12.12 0.87
CA LYS A 152 -7.27 11.77 0.14
C LYS A 152 -8.23 10.88 0.94
N VAL A 153 -7.71 10.15 1.93
CA VAL A 153 -8.44 9.06 2.61
C VAL A 153 -8.51 9.22 4.13
N MET A 154 -7.77 10.16 4.71
CA MET A 154 -7.74 10.46 6.14
C MET A 154 -7.89 11.97 6.40
N PRO A 155 -8.61 12.37 7.47
CA PRO A 155 -8.72 13.79 7.85
C PRO A 155 -7.42 14.33 8.45
N ASN A 156 -7.32 15.67 8.53
CA ASN A 156 -6.27 16.40 9.25
C ASN A 156 -4.84 16.06 8.80
N ARG A 157 -4.65 15.86 7.50
CA ARG A 157 -3.34 15.68 6.87
C ARG A 157 -2.71 17.00 6.48
N HIS A 158 -1.39 16.97 6.32
CA HIS A 158 -0.58 18.16 6.13
C HIS A 158 -0.14 18.29 4.67
N ASP A 159 0.04 19.53 4.22
CA ASP A 159 0.68 19.80 2.94
C ASP A 159 2.17 20.06 3.21
N VAL A 160 3.02 19.22 2.61
CA VAL A 160 4.45 19.15 2.89
C VAL A 160 5.19 19.22 1.56
N ASP A 161 6.27 20.00 1.51
CA ASP A 161 7.13 20.19 0.32
C ASP A 161 8.57 19.77 0.65
N GLU A 162 8.70 18.58 1.23
CA GLU A 162 9.96 17.91 1.59
C GLU A 162 9.70 16.40 1.63
N TRP A 163 10.62 15.59 1.15
CA TRP A 163 10.50 14.13 1.18
C TRP A 163 11.87 13.48 1.42
N TYR A 164 11.87 12.35 2.10
CA TYR A 164 13.10 11.73 2.60
C TYR A 164 14.00 11.18 1.50
N HIS A 165 13.40 10.54 0.48
CA HIS A 165 14.15 9.75 -0.51
C HIS A 165 13.92 10.24 -1.93
N ASP A 166 15.00 10.65 -2.60
CA ASP A 166 14.99 11.19 -3.96
C ASP A 166 14.34 10.26 -5.01
N VAL A 167 14.32 8.95 -4.76
CA VAL A 167 13.67 7.96 -5.64
C VAL A 167 12.20 8.30 -5.93
N TYR A 168 11.52 8.97 -5.00
CA TYR A 168 10.10 9.32 -5.12
C TYR A 168 9.84 10.67 -5.82
N THR A 169 10.88 11.43 -6.17
CA THR A 169 10.76 12.76 -6.79
C THR A 169 9.84 12.77 -8.01
N LEU A 170 9.99 11.80 -8.92
CA LEU A 170 9.14 11.71 -10.11
C LEU A 170 7.67 11.41 -9.78
N LEU A 171 7.42 10.67 -8.70
CA LEU A 171 6.07 10.35 -8.26
C LEU A 171 5.43 11.57 -7.60
N VAL A 172 6.16 12.29 -6.76
CA VAL A 172 5.73 13.59 -6.20
C VAL A 172 5.43 14.59 -7.32
N GLN A 173 6.32 14.75 -8.29
CA GLN A 173 6.07 15.61 -9.46
C GLN A 173 4.82 15.19 -10.24
N ALA A 174 4.54 13.88 -10.35
CA ALA A 174 3.32 13.40 -11.01
C ALA A 174 2.04 13.79 -10.25
N ILE A 175 2.10 13.92 -8.93
CA ILE A 175 0.97 14.34 -8.08
C ILE A 175 0.68 15.83 -8.25
N TYR A 176 1.73 16.66 -8.26
CA TYR A 176 1.62 18.12 -8.20
C TYR A 176 1.76 18.83 -9.55
N SER A 177 2.03 18.12 -10.66
CA SER A 177 2.04 18.73 -11.99
C SER A 177 0.63 19.20 -12.39
N ASP A 178 0.53 20.47 -12.80
CA ASP A 178 -0.69 21.07 -13.36
C ASP A 178 -1.00 20.56 -14.77
N ASP A 179 -0.02 19.96 -15.46
CA ASP A 179 -0.19 19.41 -16.80
C ASP A 179 -0.64 17.94 -16.74
N LYS A 180 -1.95 17.72 -16.99
CA LYS A 180 -2.55 16.38 -17.08
C LYS A 180 -1.91 15.48 -18.15
N GLU A 181 -1.21 16.03 -19.13
CA GLU A 181 -0.46 15.25 -20.14
C GLU A 181 0.97 14.92 -19.70
N GLU A 182 1.46 15.58 -18.65
CA GLU A 182 2.77 15.32 -18.04
C GLU A 182 2.68 14.26 -16.94
N GLN A 183 1.62 14.28 -16.12
CA GLN A 183 1.45 13.33 -15.00
C GLN A 183 1.65 11.85 -15.42
N PRO A 184 1.06 11.34 -16.54
CA PRO A 184 1.31 9.97 -17.01
C PRO A 184 2.76 9.70 -17.40
N LYS A 185 3.46 10.70 -17.95
CA LYS A 185 4.85 10.58 -18.39
C LYS A 185 5.78 10.47 -17.18
N LEU A 186 5.52 11.27 -16.14
CA LEU A 186 6.26 11.23 -14.88
C LEU A 186 6.05 9.90 -14.16
N LEU A 187 4.80 9.45 -14.04
CA LEU A 187 4.45 8.17 -13.43
C LEU A 187 5.11 6.98 -14.17
N LYS A 188 5.13 7.03 -15.51
CA LYS A 188 5.83 6.02 -16.33
C LYS A 188 7.34 6.02 -16.09
N LYS A 189 7.98 7.19 -16.04
CA LYS A 189 9.41 7.31 -15.75
C LYS A 189 9.73 6.82 -14.33
N TYR A 190 8.87 7.12 -13.35
CA TYR A 190 8.98 6.59 -11.99
C TYR A 190 9.02 5.05 -12.00
N CYS A 191 8.07 4.40 -12.68
CA CYS A 191 8.03 2.94 -12.79
C CYS A 191 9.32 2.37 -13.43
N GLN A 192 9.89 3.05 -14.42
CA GLN A 192 11.12 2.62 -15.10
C GLN A 192 12.37 2.74 -14.21
N GLN A 193 12.46 3.78 -13.37
CA GLN A 193 13.61 3.96 -12.48
C GLN A 193 13.51 3.17 -11.17
N TRP A 194 12.31 2.73 -10.80
CA TRP A 194 12.01 2.13 -9.49
C TRP A 194 13.03 1.03 -9.12
N TYR A 195 13.10 -0.05 -9.90
CA TYR A 195 13.98 -1.18 -9.58
C TYR A 195 15.48 -0.78 -9.51
N PRO A 196 16.06 -0.07 -10.50
CA PRO A 196 17.43 0.44 -10.43
C PRO A 196 17.75 1.32 -9.22
N ALA A 197 16.77 2.03 -8.65
CA ALA A 197 16.97 2.89 -7.49
C ALA A 197 17.14 2.10 -6.18
N PHE A 198 16.61 0.88 -6.11
CA PHE A 198 16.66 0.02 -4.93
C PHE A 198 17.82 -0.98 -4.95
N LYS A 199 18.94 -0.69 -5.63
CA LYS A 199 20.12 -1.60 -5.69
C LYS A 199 20.68 -2.03 -4.34
N GLN A 200 20.50 -1.22 -3.31
CA GLN A 200 20.96 -1.52 -1.95
C GLN A 200 19.91 -2.25 -1.10
N ALA A 201 18.69 -2.42 -1.61
CA ALA A 201 17.64 -3.12 -0.88
C ALA A 201 17.98 -4.62 -0.77
N PRO A 202 17.70 -5.26 0.38
CA PRO A 202 18.02 -6.67 0.61
C PRO A 202 17.27 -7.62 -0.34
N TRP A 203 16.14 -7.17 -0.90
CA TRP A 203 15.34 -7.92 -1.86
C TRP A 203 15.81 -7.77 -3.32
N HIS A 204 16.74 -6.86 -3.61
CA HIS A 204 17.24 -6.63 -4.97
C HIS A 204 17.91 -7.91 -5.51
N ASP A 205 17.69 -8.22 -6.79
CA ASP A 205 18.18 -9.42 -7.47
C ASP A 205 17.77 -10.78 -6.85
N THR A 206 16.84 -10.82 -5.90
CA THR A 206 16.28 -12.09 -5.37
C THR A 206 15.72 -13.00 -6.46
N HIS A 207 15.23 -12.45 -7.58
CA HIS A 207 14.76 -13.20 -8.74
C HIS A 207 15.85 -14.06 -9.42
N LEU A 208 17.13 -13.82 -9.12
CA LEU A 208 18.27 -14.60 -9.63
C LEU A 208 18.54 -15.87 -8.81
N GLN A 209 17.85 -16.08 -7.69
CA GLN A 209 18.09 -17.21 -6.77
C GLN A 209 17.46 -18.53 -7.24
N GLY A 210 16.64 -18.51 -8.30
CA GLY A 210 15.97 -19.69 -8.83
C GLY A 210 14.69 -20.07 -8.07
N GLU A 211 14.20 -21.29 -8.31
CA GLU A 211 12.87 -21.77 -7.85
C GLU A 211 12.76 -22.02 -6.33
N GLU A 212 13.89 -22.01 -5.62
CA GLU A 212 13.97 -22.13 -4.15
C GLU A 212 14.42 -20.79 -3.52
N GLY A 213 14.30 -19.69 -4.27
CA GLY A 213 14.68 -18.34 -3.85
C GLY A 213 13.58 -17.62 -3.07
N ILE A 214 13.92 -16.45 -2.51
CA ILE A 214 12.99 -15.64 -1.70
C ILE A 214 12.27 -14.54 -2.50
N TYR A 215 12.37 -14.55 -3.83
CA TYR A 215 11.71 -13.56 -4.67
C TYR A 215 10.18 -13.69 -4.54
N VAL A 216 9.50 -12.61 -4.17
CA VAL A 216 8.03 -12.56 -4.01
C VAL A 216 7.36 -11.51 -4.90
N GLY A 217 8.11 -10.92 -5.83
CA GLY A 217 7.66 -9.86 -6.74
C GLY A 217 8.32 -8.51 -6.47
N TYR A 218 8.27 -7.63 -7.48
CA TYR A 218 8.76 -6.25 -7.41
C TYR A 218 7.62 -5.30 -7.73
N TRP A 219 7.08 -4.60 -6.73
CA TRP A 219 5.82 -3.87 -6.89
C TRP A 219 5.91 -2.43 -6.40
N ALA A 220 5.73 -1.48 -7.32
CA ALA A 220 5.54 -0.08 -6.99
C ALA A 220 4.06 0.19 -6.68
N PHE A 221 3.55 -0.34 -5.57
CA PHE A 221 2.12 -0.19 -5.21
C PHE A 221 1.71 1.28 -5.06
N GLU A 222 2.62 2.11 -4.57
CA GLU A 222 2.50 3.55 -4.45
C GLU A 222 2.27 4.24 -5.80
N ALA A 223 2.88 3.76 -6.89
CA ALA A 223 2.57 4.28 -8.23
C ALA A 223 1.12 4.00 -8.62
N GLY A 224 0.61 2.80 -8.28
CA GLY A 224 -0.78 2.42 -8.52
C GLY A 224 -1.76 3.23 -7.67
N ALA A 225 -1.46 3.40 -6.39
CA ALA A 225 -2.28 4.19 -5.47
C ALA A 225 -2.33 5.66 -5.89
N VAL A 226 -1.20 6.25 -6.29
CA VAL A 226 -1.17 7.61 -6.83
C VAL A 226 -2.01 7.73 -8.09
N ALA A 227 -1.87 6.80 -9.04
CA ALA A 227 -2.69 6.82 -10.26
C ALA A 227 -4.20 6.74 -9.95
N PHE A 228 -4.58 5.93 -8.97
CA PHE A 228 -5.96 5.79 -8.52
C PHE A 228 -6.49 7.05 -7.84
N LEU A 229 -5.78 7.54 -6.82
CA LEU A 229 -6.22 8.67 -5.98
C LEU A 229 -6.26 10.01 -6.73
N TYR A 230 -5.30 10.22 -7.65
CA TYR A 230 -5.14 11.47 -8.39
C TYR A 230 -5.70 11.40 -9.81
N GLY A 231 -6.28 10.28 -10.22
CA GLY A 231 -6.94 10.13 -11.52
C GLY A 231 -5.98 10.28 -12.70
N ILE A 232 -4.73 9.85 -12.52
CA ILE A 232 -3.70 9.91 -13.57
C ILE A 232 -3.98 8.82 -14.62
N ASP A 233 -3.79 9.17 -15.90
CA ASP A 233 -3.85 8.22 -17.01
C ASP A 233 -2.68 7.24 -16.99
N ASP A 234 -2.98 6.05 -16.53
CA ASP A 234 -2.06 4.92 -16.49
C ASP A 234 -2.25 3.95 -17.67
N SER A 235 -3.11 4.26 -18.65
CA SER A 235 -3.39 3.36 -19.78
C SER A 235 -2.14 3.00 -20.60
N GLN A 236 -1.16 3.91 -20.61
CA GLN A 236 0.12 3.77 -21.34
C GLN A 236 1.28 3.24 -20.46
N ILE A 237 0.99 2.87 -19.21
CA ILE A 237 1.96 2.31 -18.27
C ILE A 237 2.01 0.79 -18.44
N ASP A 238 2.96 0.38 -19.26
CA ASP A 238 3.31 -1.02 -19.46
C ASP A 238 4.70 -1.27 -18.86
N HIS A 239 4.74 -1.42 -17.54
CA HIS A 239 5.97 -1.72 -16.79
C HIS A 239 5.69 -2.76 -15.72
N MET A 240 6.60 -3.73 -15.54
CA MET A 240 6.34 -4.91 -14.71
C MET A 240 6.08 -4.59 -13.23
N VAL A 241 6.63 -3.50 -12.71
CA VAL A 241 6.45 -3.09 -11.31
C VAL A 241 5.12 -2.39 -11.05
N TYR A 242 4.42 -1.96 -12.11
CA TYR A 242 3.17 -1.24 -11.99
C TYR A 242 2.01 -2.23 -11.69
N PRO A 243 1.24 -2.05 -10.61
CA PRO A 243 0.26 -3.03 -10.14
C PRO A 243 -1.08 -2.91 -10.88
N LYS A 244 -1.09 -3.03 -12.22
CA LYS A 244 -2.26 -2.76 -13.06
C LYS A 244 -3.53 -3.48 -12.60
N ALA A 245 -3.44 -4.76 -12.25
CA ALA A 245 -4.58 -5.55 -11.79
C ALA A 245 -5.19 -5.00 -10.48
N LEU A 246 -4.37 -4.48 -9.57
CA LEU A 246 -4.83 -3.92 -8.31
C LEU A 246 -5.47 -2.53 -8.51
N VAL A 247 -4.95 -1.73 -9.44
CA VAL A 247 -5.55 -0.44 -9.83
C VAL A 247 -6.90 -0.66 -10.53
N GLU A 248 -6.97 -1.64 -11.43
CA GLU A 248 -8.22 -2.04 -12.08
C GLU A 248 -9.24 -2.55 -11.06
N TYR A 249 -8.81 -3.36 -10.08
CA TYR A 249 -9.66 -3.77 -8.97
C TYR A 249 -10.19 -2.56 -8.20
N ALA A 250 -9.31 -1.63 -7.78
CA ALA A 250 -9.70 -0.45 -7.03
C ALA A 250 -10.74 0.42 -7.77
N ARG A 251 -10.58 0.61 -9.09
CA ARG A 251 -11.51 1.39 -9.93
C ARG A 251 -12.86 0.70 -10.14
N ASN A 252 -12.85 -0.63 -10.20
CA ASN A 252 -14.03 -1.46 -10.46
C ASN A 252 -14.65 -2.06 -9.19
N TYR A 253 -14.15 -1.70 -8.02
CA TYR A 253 -14.64 -2.23 -6.75
C TYR A 253 -16.12 -1.89 -6.58
N LYS A 254 -16.97 -2.92 -6.51
CA LYS A 254 -18.43 -2.80 -6.36
C LYS A 254 -18.91 -3.03 -4.92
N GLY A 255 -18.01 -3.35 -4.00
CA GLY A 255 -18.35 -3.80 -2.64
C GLY A 255 -19.04 -5.17 -2.63
N ASP A 256 -19.00 -5.85 -1.49
CA ASP A 256 -19.84 -7.03 -1.25
C ASP A 256 -21.29 -6.60 -0.94
N ILE A 257 -22.24 -7.35 -1.49
CA ILE A 257 -23.68 -7.24 -1.21
C ILE A 257 -23.90 -7.57 0.28
N GLY A 258 -23.80 -6.56 1.14
CA GLY A 258 -24.01 -6.71 2.59
C GLY A 258 -23.28 -5.70 3.46
N SER A 259 -22.19 -5.08 2.99
CA SER A 259 -21.50 -4.02 3.75
C SER A 259 -21.12 -2.85 2.84
N GLN A 260 -22.04 -1.87 2.82
CA GLN A 260 -21.85 -0.44 2.57
C GLN A 260 -20.99 0.03 1.37
N ILE A 261 -21.76 0.49 0.38
CA ILE A 261 -21.57 1.35 -0.79
C ILE A 261 -20.22 2.04 -1.06
N ASN A 262 -19.69 1.83 -2.28
CA ASN A 262 -18.28 2.14 -2.57
C ASN A 262 -17.98 2.98 -3.81
N ARG A 263 -18.98 3.28 -4.66
CA ARG A 263 -18.80 4.23 -5.76
C ARG A 263 -20.13 4.85 -6.15
N ILE A 264 -20.19 6.17 -6.22
CA ILE A 264 -21.40 6.90 -6.61
C ILE A 264 -21.06 7.80 -7.78
N VAL A 265 -21.84 7.69 -8.85
CA VAL A 265 -21.69 8.58 -9.99
C VAL A 265 -22.25 9.95 -9.60
N ALA A 266 -21.58 11.04 -10.00
CA ALA A 266 -22.14 12.36 -9.80
C ALA A 266 -23.54 12.47 -10.42
N GLY A 267 -24.44 13.15 -9.71
CA GLY A 267 -25.86 13.20 -9.99
C GLY A 267 -26.68 12.11 -9.28
N GLU A 268 -26.05 11.03 -8.79
CA GLU A 268 -26.72 10.04 -7.94
C GLU A 268 -26.72 10.49 -6.46
N PRO A 269 -27.75 10.10 -5.68
CA PRO A 269 -27.80 10.37 -4.26
C PRO A 269 -26.73 9.57 -3.49
N CYS A 270 -26.09 10.23 -2.54
CA CYS A 270 -25.20 9.65 -1.56
C CYS A 270 -25.93 8.51 -0.85
N SER A 271 -25.30 7.37 -0.80
CA SER A 271 -25.93 6.15 -0.31
C SER A 271 -25.71 5.91 1.19
N LYS A 272 -24.67 6.53 1.77
CA LYS A 272 -24.32 6.47 3.20
C LYS A 272 -23.72 7.80 3.63
N THR A 273 -24.22 8.31 4.76
CA THR A 273 -23.65 9.47 5.45
C THR A 273 -22.21 9.22 5.86
N GLY A 274 -21.30 10.13 5.52
CA GLY A 274 -19.90 10.15 5.95
C GLY A 274 -18.99 10.81 4.91
N TYR A 275 -17.69 10.54 4.96
CA TYR A 275 -16.72 11.19 4.08
C TYR A 275 -16.56 10.45 2.76
N TRP A 276 -16.58 11.20 1.67
CA TRP A 276 -16.35 10.73 0.31
C TRP A 276 -15.32 11.62 -0.36
N PHE A 277 -14.53 11.08 -1.29
CA PHE A 277 -13.61 11.83 -2.13
C PHE A 277 -13.81 11.48 -3.60
N THR A 278 -13.34 12.35 -4.49
CA THR A 278 -13.26 12.05 -5.93
C THR A 278 -11.89 12.40 -6.51
N PRO A 279 -11.30 11.53 -7.34
CA PRO A 279 -10.09 11.87 -8.09
C PRO A 279 -10.28 13.04 -9.07
N ALA A 280 -11.53 13.41 -9.41
CA ALA A 280 -11.82 14.47 -10.36
C ALA A 280 -11.43 15.88 -9.87
N GLN A 281 -11.21 16.06 -8.56
CA GLN A 281 -10.86 17.35 -7.97
C GLN A 281 -9.83 17.18 -6.83
N ALA A 282 -8.84 18.08 -6.77
CA ALA A 282 -7.94 18.16 -5.62
C ALA A 282 -8.71 18.51 -4.34
N ASN A 283 -8.28 17.99 -3.19
CA ASN A 283 -8.93 18.23 -1.87
C ASN A 283 -10.45 18.03 -1.86
N SER A 284 -10.93 17.05 -2.63
CA SER A 284 -12.37 16.75 -2.79
C SER A 284 -12.99 16.02 -1.60
N ARG A 285 -12.18 15.48 -0.68
CA ARG A 285 -12.66 14.72 0.48
C ARG A 285 -13.57 15.60 1.33
N ARG A 286 -14.84 15.23 1.45
CA ARG A 286 -15.83 15.98 2.24
C ARG A 286 -16.95 15.08 2.72
N HIS A 287 -17.66 15.55 3.74
CA HIS A 287 -18.77 14.82 4.34
C HIS A 287 -20.06 15.03 3.55
N PHE A 288 -20.79 13.95 3.28
CA PHE A 288 -22.11 13.93 2.65
C PHE A 288 -23.14 13.30 3.58
N GLN A 289 -24.40 13.73 3.48
CA GLN A 289 -25.52 13.04 4.11
C GLN A 289 -26.14 12.01 3.16
N GLN A 290 -26.65 10.90 3.68
CA GLN A 290 -27.42 9.94 2.88
C GLN A 290 -28.58 10.66 2.19
N GLY A 291 -28.71 10.45 0.88
CA GLY A 291 -29.67 11.12 -0.02
C GLY A 291 -29.13 12.39 -0.69
N GLU A 292 -28.02 12.97 -0.23
CA GLU A 292 -27.42 14.17 -0.82
C GLU A 292 -26.87 13.89 -2.22
N ILE A 293 -27.17 14.73 -3.21
CA ILE A 293 -26.70 14.50 -4.58
C ILE A 293 -25.19 14.74 -4.69
N MET A 294 -24.46 13.75 -5.21
CA MET A 294 -23.04 13.86 -5.46
C MET A 294 -22.77 14.87 -6.59
N PRO A 295 -21.95 15.91 -6.41
CA PRO A 295 -21.73 16.92 -7.45
C PRO A 295 -20.84 16.38 -8.56
N SER A 296 -20.98 16.96 -9.76
CA SER A 296 -20.11 16.71 -10.90
C SER A 296 -19.06 17.80 -11.05
N PHE A 297 -17.90 17.44 -11.60
CA PHE A 297 -16.85 18.35 -12.02
C PHE A 297 -16.60 18.18 -13.52
N SER A 298 -16.76 19.26 -14.28
CA SER A 298 -16.72 19.27 -15.75
C SER A 298 -15.33 19.08 -16.36
N ASP A 299 -14.27 19.11 -15.54
CA ASP A 299 -12.87 19.15 -16.02
C ASP A 299 -12.19 17.78 -16.02
N SER A 300 -12.95 16.70 -15.83
CA SER A 300 -12.46 15.31 -15.85
C SER A 300 -12.36 14.78 -17.28
N LYS A 301 -11.16 14.33 -17.69
CA LYS A 301 -10.94 13.61 -18.97
C LYS A 301 -11.46 12.15 -18.94
N TRP A 302 -12.05 11.70 -17.83
CA TRP A 302 -12.38 10.29 -17.55
C TRP A 302 -13.88 9.92 -17.64
N GLY A 303 -14.72 10.79 -18.19
CA GLY A 303 -16.18 10.60 -18.13
C GLY A 303 -16.78 11.14 -16.83
N ASP A 304 -17.90 10.57 -16.39
CA ASP A 304 -18.66 11.05 -15.23
C ASP A 304 -17.80 11.09 -13.94
N THR A 305 -18.00 12.11 -13.10
CA THR A 305 -17.30 12.23 -11.81
C THR A 305 -17.70 11.08 -10.89
N LEU A 306 -16.73 10.30 -10.41
CA LEU A 306 -16.96 9.17 -9.50
C LEU A 306 -16.52 9.52 -8.08
N TRP A 307 -17.42 9.33 -7.12
CA TRP A 307 -17.18 9.52 -5.69
C TRP A 307 -16.93 8.18 -5.01
N TYR A 308 -15.90 8.13 -4.17
CA TYR A 308 -15.43 6.97 -3.44
C TYR A 308 -15.55 7.21 -1.94
N TRP A 309 -15.99 6.20 -1.20
CA TRP A 309 -16.12 6.29 0.25
C TRP A 309 -14.75 6.38 0.91
N SER A 310 -14.62 7.25 1.91
CA SER A 310 -13.38 7.50 2.64
C SER A 310 -13.47 7.12 4.12
N GLY A 311 -14.65 6.81 4.66
CA GLY A 311 -14.83 6.50 6.08
C GLY A 311 -15.86 7.38 6.78
N ASP A 312 -16.20 7.01 8.02
CA ASP A 312 -17.17 7.74 8.83
C ASP A 312 -16.59 9.01 9.49
N VAL A 313 -15.26 9.14 9.53
CA VAL A 313 -14.50 10.23 10.19
C VAL A 313 -13.38 10.69 9.27
#